data_AF-A0A7V3XAK9-F1
#
_entry.id   AF-A0A7V3XAK9-F1
#
_cell.length_a   1.000
_cell.length_b   1.000
_cell.length_c   1.000
_cell.angle_alpha   90.00
_cell.angle_beta   90.00
_cell.angle_gamma   90.00
#
_symmetry.space_group_name_H-M   'P 1'
#
loop_
_entity.id
_entity.type
_entity.pdbx_description
1 polymer ?
#
loop_
_entity_poly.entity_id
_entity_poly.type
_entity_poly.pdbx_seq_one_letter_code
_entity_poly.pdbx_strand_id
1 'polypeptide(L)'
;MKKGIILSVSLIAAAIAVLIACNKSKNAENNTHLIIRLTDNPYNASEVNVDIRQVRVNFRDDSTGWIDLQTNAGIYNLLDFQNGIDTVIAQGTVPADYLKEIRFVLGSNNSIVIDSTTHPMMVPSGSQSGYKIKIDRLLDVTLNSIVIDFDADSSIVKTGNGMYILRPVLKLN
;
A
#
# COMPACT_ATOMS: atom_id res chain seq x y z
N MET A 1 78.45 44.84 11.19
CA MET A 1 77.79 44.66 12.51
C MET A 1 76.33 45.05 12.31
N LYS A 2 75.27 44.27 12.53
CA LYS A 2 75.01 42.95 13.11
C LYS A 2 73.92 42.28 12.25
N LYS A 3 73.92 40.94 12.20
CA LYS A 3 73.05 40.10 11.38
C LYS A 3 71.59 40.17 11.85
N GLY A 4 70.67 40.25 10.88
CA GLY A 4 69.22 40.29 11.09
C GLY A 4 68.65 38.97 11.59
N ILE A 5 67.53 39.10 12.29
CA ILE A 5 66.83 38.13 13.12
C ILE A 5 66.17 37.04 12.25
N ILE A 6 66.41 35.77 12.59
CA ILE A 6 65.82 34.58 11.97
C ILE A 6 64.79 33.97 12.93
N LEU A 7 63.59 33.76 12.40
CA LEU A 7 62.55 32.78 12.70
C LEU A 7 62.34 32.29 14.15
N SER A 8 61.13 32.46 14.65
CA SER A 8 60.25 31.30 14.93
C SER A 8 58.81 31.76 15.15
N VAL A 9 57.97 31.53 14.14
CA VAL A 9 56.51 31.62 14.20
C VAL A 9 56.02 30.37 14.92
N SER A 10 55.52 30.52 16.15
CA SER A 10 54.72 29.49 16.82
C SER A 10 53.29 30.02 16.90
N LEU A 11 52.49 29.56 15.94
CA LEU A 11 51.10 29.95 15.73
C LEU A 11 50.21 29.33 16.82
N ILE A 12 49.48 30.21 17.50
CA ILE A 12 48.50 29.92 18.55
C ILE A 12 47.28 29.22 17.95
N ALA A 13 46.70 28.34 18.77
CA ALA A 13 45.57 27.45 18.52
C ALA A 13 44.32 28.08 17.89
N ALA A 14 43.66 27.31 17.03
CA ALA A 14 42.21 27.32 16.89
C ALA A 14 41.74 25.95 16.39
N ALA A 15 41.22 25.14 17.32
CA ALA A 15 40.42 23.97 17.01
C ALA A 15 39.16 24.44 16.26
N ILE A 16 39.15 24.29 14.94
CA ILE A 16 37.92 24.51 14.15
C ILE A 16 37.16 23.20 14.16
N ALA A 17 36.05 23.25 14.88
CA ALA A 17 35.06 22.21 14.97
C ALA A 17 34.58 21.77 13.57
N VAL A 18 34.53 20.45 13.41
CA VAL A 18 33.63 19.75 12.50
C VAL A 18 32.18 20.17 12.81
N LEU A 19 31.25 19.87 11.89
CA LEU A 19 29.80 20.16 11.86
C LEU A 19 29.52 21.40 10.98
N ILE A 20 28.73 21.39 9.91
CA ILE A 20 27.47 20.68 9.66
C ILE A 20 27.32 20.43 8.15
N ALA A 21 27.16 19.16 7.78
CA ALA A 21 26.58 18.73 6.53
C ALA A 21 25.04 18.82 6.59
N CYS A 22 24.42 18.99 5.41
CA CYS A 22 22.98 18.97 5.11
C CYS A 22 22.18 20.25 5.36
N ASN A 23 22.15 21.13 4.35
CA ASN A 23 20.90 21.75 3.95
C ASN A 23 20.06 20.71 3.19
N LYS A 24 19.34 19.85 3.92
CA LYS A 24 18.05 19.35 3.41
C LYS A 24 17.02 20.33 3.91
N SER A 25 16.53 21.18 3.01
CA SER A 25 15.30 21.93 3.21
C SER A 25 14.23 20.94 3.67
N LYS A 26 13.86 21.01 4.96
CA LYS A 26 12.66 20.36 5.45
C LYS A 26 11.50 21.16 4.88
N ASN A 27 11.12 20.86 3.64
CA ASN A 27 9.76 21.14 3.21
C ASN A 27 8.88 20.48 4.27
N ALA A 28 7.98 21.24 4.89
CA ALA A 28 6.93 20.64 5.67
C ALA A 28 6.24 19.64 4.73
N GLU A 29 6.48 18.35 4.92
CA GLU A 29 5.80 17.32 4.15
C GLU A 29 4.34 17.45 4.57
N ASN A 30 3.52 18.02 3.68
CA ASN A 30 2.08 18.07 3.87
C ASN A 30 1.62 16.61 3.83
N ASN A 31 1.55 15.99 5.00
CA ASN A 31 1.12 14.61 5.16
C ASN A 31 -0.37 14.59 5.52
N THR A 32 -0.99 13.46 5.24
CA THR A 32 -2.41 13.20 5.44
C THR A 32 -2.61 11.79 5.98
N HIS A 33 -3.76 11.54 6.60
CA HIS A 33 -4.13 10.19 7.02
C HIS A 33 -5.03 9.55 5.97
N LEU A 34 -4.61 8.39 5.47
CA LEU A 34 -5.34 7.61 4.48
C LEU A 34 -5.88 6.33 5.12
N ILE A 35 -7.17 6.05 4.90
CA ILE A 35 -7.85 4.82 5.27
C ILE A 35 -8.32 4.12 4.00
N ILE A 36 -8.00 2.83 3.87
CA ILE A 36 -8.50 1.97 2.81
C ILE A 36 -9.54 1.03 3.40
N ARG A 37 -10.73 1.04 2.79
CA ARG A 37 -11.87 0.22 3.16
C ARG A 37 -12.19 -0.78 2.05
N LEU A 38 -12.80 -1.90 2.42
CA LEU A 38 -13.17 -2.99 1.51
C LEU A 38 -14.70 -3.19 1.56
N THR A 39 -15.29 -3.34 0.38
CA THR A 39 -16.69 -3.72 0.16
C THR A 39 -16.77 -4.66 -1.05
N ASP A 40 -17.94 -5.22 -1.32
CA ASP A 40 -18.24 -6.07 -2.46
C ASP A 40 -19.70 -5.87 -2.91
N ASN A 41 -19.96 -6.24 -4.16
CA ASN A 41 -21.30 -6.38 -4.68
C ASN A 41 -21.89 -7.77 -4.37
N PRO A 42 -23.22 -7.94 -4.39
CA PRO A 42 -23.85 -9.25 -4.26
C PRO A 42 -23.34 -10.27 -5.28
N TYR A 43 -22.98 -11.46 -4.80
CA TYR A 43 -22.56 -12.60 -5.62
C TYR A 43 -23.19 -13.90 -5.11
N ASN A 44 -23.50 -14.83 -6.02
CA ASN A 44 -24.18 -16.08 -5.69
C ASN A 44 -23.20 -17.17 -5.24
N ALA A 45 -22.75 -17.06 -4.00
CA ALA A 45 -22.00 -18.07 -3.27
C ALA A 45 -22.35 -18.00 -1.78
N SER A 46 -22.00 -19.02 -0.99
CA SER A 46 -22.15 -18.94 0.47
C SER A 46 -21.07 -18.07 1.10
N GLU A 47 -19.83 -18.19 0.63
CA GLU A 47 -18.69 -17.39 1.09
C GLU A 47 -17.69 -17.18 -0.05
N VAL A 48 -16.99 -16.04 -0.01
CA VAL A 48 -15.81 -15.76 -0.83
C VAL A 48 -14.72 -15.25 0.09
N ASN A 49 -13.81 -16.13 0.48
CA ASN A 49 -12.76 -15.88 1.46
C ASN A 49 -11.46 -15.47 0.77
N VAL A 50 -11.01 -14.24 1.01
CA VAL A 50 -9.78 -13.67 0.44
C VAL A 50 -8.75 -13.34 1.52
N ASP A 51 -7.55 -13.88 1.33
CA ASP A 51 -6.39 -13.78 2.22
C ASP A 51 -5.61 -12.47 1.92
N ILE A 52 -6.01 -11.33 2.51
CA ILE A 52 -5.35 -10.02 2.30
C ILE A 52 -4.16 -9.82 3.23
N ARG A 53 -2.93 -9.80 2.70
CA ARG A 53 -1.68 -9.75 3.48
C ARG A 53 -1.07 -8.37 3.58
N GLN A 54 -1.20 -7.56 2.54
CA GLN A 54 -0.60 -6.23 2.52
C GLN A 54 -1.37 -5.29 1.59
N VAL A 55 -1.51 -4.03 2.02
CA VAL A 55 -1.94 -2.93 1.18
C VAL A 55 -0.81 -1.92 1.06
N ARG A 56 -0.49 -1.52 -0.16
CA ARG A 56 0.53 -0.53 -0.48
C ARG A 56 -0.05 0.55 -1.38
N VAL A 57 0.52 1.74 -1.32
CA VAL A 57 0.11 2.88 -2.15
C VAL A 57 1.29 3.49 -2.88
N ASN A 58 1.02 4.14 -4.01
CA ASN A 58 2.03 4.83 -4.80
C ASN A 58 1.48 6.16 -5.31
N PHE A 59 2.32 7.20 -5.22
CA PHE A 59 2.01 8.57 -5.64
C PHE A 59 2.71 8.95 -6.95
N ARG A 60 3.41 7.99 -7.57
CA ARG A 60 4.13 8.15 -8.83
C ARG A 60 3.43 7.37 -9.94
N ASP A 61 3.60 7.85 -11.17
CA ASP A 61 3.11 7.16 -12.37
C ASP A 61 4.00 5.95 -12.77
N ASP A 62 5.16 5.80 -12.11
CA ASP A 62 6.04 4.65 -12.27
C ASP A 62 5.82 3.60 -11.16
N SER A 63 6.31 2.37 -11.36
CA SER A 63 6.17 1.29 -10.36
C SER A 63 7.16 1.39 -9.18
N THR A 64 7.75 2.55 -8.90
CA THR A 64 8.67 2.80 -7.78
C THR A 64 8.01 3.61 -6.68
N GLY A 65 8.62 3.66 -5.49
CA GLY A 65 8.13 4.54 -4.41
C GLY A 65 6.88 4.05 -3.67
N TRP A 66 6.68 2.73 -3.61
CA TRP A 66 5.61 2.13 -2.81
C TRP A 66 5.76 2.47 -1.32
N ILE A 67 4.66 2.92 -0.73
CA ILE A 67 4.51 3.13 0.71
C ILE A 67 3.62 2.01 1.24
N ASP A 68 4.12 1.27 2.22
CA ASP A 68 3.35 0.21 2.88
C ASP A 68 2.43 0.84 3.93
N LEU A 69 1.14 0.51 3.88
CA LEU A 69 0.18 0.92 4.90
C LEU A 69 0.16 -0.09 6.05
N GLN A 70 -0.23 0.36 7.26
CA GLN A 70 -0.53 -0.56 8.35
C GLN A 70 -1.77 -1.38 7.96
N THR A 71 -1.53 -2.62 7.55
CA THR A 71 -2.57 -3.52 7.02
C THR A 71 -3.12 -4.39 8.15
N ASN A 72 -4.45 -4.43 8.28
CA ASN A 72 -5.16 -5.42 9.08
C ASN A 72 -5.15 -6.73 8.28
N ALA A 73 -4.03 -7.46 8.36
CA ALA A 73 -3.88 -8.65 7.55
C ALA A 73 -4.85 -9.73 8.07
N GLY A 74 -5.80 -10.18 7.24
CA GLY A 74 -6.73 -11.27 7.59
C GLY A 74 -7.20 -12.08 6.39
N ILE A 75 -8.08 -13.05 6.66
CA ILE A 75 -8.99 -13.65 5.67
C ILE A 75 -10.31 -12.91 5.80
N TYR A 76 -10.82 -12.40 4.69
CA TYR A 76 -12.05 -11.63 4.62
C TYR A 76 -13.06 -12.39 3.77
N ASN A 77 -14.23 -12.70 4.35
CA ASN A 77 -15.38 -13.12 3.55
C ASN A 77 -15.95 -11.86 2.88
N LEU A 78 -15.77 -11.72 1.57
CA LEU A 78 -16.20 -10.53 0.83
C LEU A 78 -17.72 -10.32 0.94
N LEU A 79 -18.48 -11.41 1.03
CA LEU A 79 -19.94 -11.35 1.09
C LEU A 79 -20.48 -10.79 2.41
N ASP A 80 -19.63 -10.65 3.44
CA ASP A 80 -20.01 -9.94 4.69
C ASP A 80 -20.09 -8.42 4.48
N PHE A 81 -19.49 -7.89 3.41
CA PHE A 81 -19.32 -6.45 3.16
C PHE A 81 -20.12 -5.99 1.93
N GLN A 82 -21.42 -6.27 1.92
CA GLN A 82 -22.33 -5.93 0.84
C GLN A 82 -23.36 -4.87 1.26
N ASN A 83 -24.07 -4.31 0.28
CA ASN A 83 -25.22 -3.41 0.52
C ASN A 83 -24.87 -2.17 1.38
N GLY A 84 -23.70 -1.57 1.13
CA GLY A 84 -23.22 -0.39 1.85
C GLY A 84 -22.49 -0.70 3.16
N ILE A 85 -22.28 -1.98 3.49
CA ILE A 85 -21.40 -2.40 4.57
C ILE A 85 -19.97 -2.50 4.04
N ASP A 86 -19.01 -1.95 4.79
CA ASP A 86 -17.60 -2.00 4.47
C ASP A 86 -16.74 -2.24 5.73
N THR A 87 -15.45 -2.50 5.53
CA THR A 87 -14.49 -2.71 6.64
C THR A 87 -13.14 -2.05 6.39
N VAL A 88 -12.45 -1.62 7.45
CA VAL A 88 -11.09 -1.06 7.33
C VAL A 88 -10.09 -2.19 7.18
N ILE A 89 -9.35 -2.16 6.07
CA ILE A 89 -8.31 -3.16 5.77
C ILE A 89 -6.89 -2.60 5.91
N ALA A 90 -6.70 -1.29 5.76
CA ALA A 90 -5.40 -0.66 5.97
C ALA A 90 -5.53 0.83 6.25
N GLN A 91 -4.54 1.40 6.93
CA GLN A 91 -4.43 2.85 7.10
C GLN A 91 -2.99 3.29 7.33
N GLY A 92 -2.71 4.58 7.14
CA GLY A 92 -1.38 5.13 7.41
C GLY A 92 -1.29 6.63 7.14
N THR A 93 -0.14 7.21 7.54
CA THR A 93 0.23 8.58 7.18
C THR A 93 0.98 8.56 5.86
N VAL A 94 0.54 9.36 4.90
CA VAL A 94 1.07 9.42 3.52
C VAL A 94 1.17 10.88 3.07
N PRO A 95 1.90 11.20 1.98
CA PRO A 95 1.88 12.54 1.41
C PRO A 95 0.47 12.95 0.95
N ALA A 96 0.11 14.22 1.19
CA ALA A 96 -1.07 14.86 0.61
C ALA A 96 -0.76 15.26 -0.84
N ASP A 97 -0.88 14.29 -1.73
CA ASP A 97 -0.58 14.41 -3.17
C ASP A 97 -1.53 13.51 -3.98
N TYR A 98 -1.35 13.44 -5.29
CA TYR A 98 -2.09 12.54 -6.17
C TYR A 98 -1.72 11.08 -5.90
N LEU A 99 -2.64 10.34 -5.29
CA LEU A 99 -2.57 8.90 -5.20
C LEU A 99 -2.78 8.31 -6.60
N LYS A 100 -1.79 7.58 -7.09
CA LYS A 100 -1.73 7.00 -8.44
C LYS A 100 -2.07 5.51 -8.48
N GLU A 101 -1.63 4.76 -7.48
CA GLU A 101 -1.88 3.33 -7.43
C GLU A 101 -2.14 2.83 -6.00
N ILE A 102 -2.99 1.81 -5.90
CA ILE A 102 -3.18 1.01 -4.69
C ILE A 102 -2.90 -0.44 -5.05
N ARG A 103 -2.16 -1.16 -4.22
CA ARG A 103 -1.79 -2.56 -4.44
C ARG A 103 -2.19 -3.42 -3.26
N PHE A 104 -2.83 -4.53 -3.57
CA PHE A 104 -3.22 -5.59 -2.65
C PHE A 104 -2.30 -6.79 -2.85
N VAL A 105 -1.60 -7.23 -1.83
CA VAL A 105 -0.86 -8.50 -1.83
C VAL A 105 -1.74 -9.54 -1.17
N LEU A 106 -2.02 -10.62 -1.89
CA LEU A 106 -2.84 -11.73 -1.38
C LEU A 106 -1.95 -12.89 -0.96
N GLY A 107 -2.37 -13.60 0.07
CA GLY A 107 -1.77 -14.86 0.51
C GLY A 107 -2.36 -16.05 -0.25
N SER A 108 -2.09 -17.25 0.25
CA SER A 108 -2.49 -18.51 -0.38
C SER A 108 -3.84 -19.04 0.09
N ASN A 109 -4.36 -18.57 1.22
CA ASN A 109 -5.52 -19.18 1.89
C ASN A 109 -6.85 -18.61 1.39
N ASN A 110 -7.05 -18.62 0.07
CA ASN A 110 -8.26 -18.14 -0.56
C ASN A 110 -9.21 -19.31 -0.86
N SER A 111 -10.51 -19.11 -0.67
CA SER A 111 -11.51 -20.15 -0.96
C SER A 111 -12.88 -19.57 -1.32
N ILE A 112 -13.67 -20.35 -2.02
CA ILE A 112 -15.09 -20.09 -2.27
C ILE A 112 -15.91 -21.24 -1.69
N VAL A 113 -17.05 -20.95 -1.07
CA VAL A 113 -17.99 -21.95 -0.58
C VAL A 113 -19.23 -21.97 -1.47
N ILE A 114 -19.52 -23.12 -2.06
CA ILE A 114 -20.70 -23.35 -2.90
C ILE A 114 -21.38 -24.62 -2.40
N ASP A 115 -22.70 -24.58 -2.18
CA ASP A 115 -23.48 -25.72 -1.69
C ASP A 115 -22.83 -26.39 -0.46
N SER A 116 -22.38 -25.57 0.50
CA SER A 116 -21.67 -26.00 1.72
C SER A 116 -20.33 -26.71 1.51
N THR A 117 -19.80 -26.73 0.29
CA THR A 117 -18.47 -27.29 -0.02
C THR A 117 -17.45 -26.18 -0.21
N THR A 118 -16.36 -26.23 0.55
CA THR A 118 -15.23 -25.30 0.40
C THR A 118 -14.32 -25.73 -0.73
N HIS A 119 -14.09 -24.83 -1.67
CA HIS A 119 -13.14 -25.01 -2.76
C HIS A 119 -11.99 -24.02 -2.65
N PRO A 120 -10.72 -24.49 -2.61
CA PRO A 120 -9.57 -23.59 -2.61
C PRO A 120 -9.48 -22.83 -3.95
N MET A 121 -9.05 -21.58 -3.89
CA MET A 121 -8.82 -20.74 -5.07
C MET A 121 -7.33 -20.51 -5.29
N MET A 122 -6.87 -20.82 -6.51
CA MET A 122 -5.50 -20.54 -6.93
C MET A 122 -5.34 -19.07 -7.31
N VAL A 123 -4.23 -18.45 -6.91
CA VAL A 123 -3.85 -17.07 -7.26
C VAL A 123 -2.66 -17.13 -8.24
N PRO A 124 -2.86 -16.95 -9.57
CA PRO A 124 -1.82 -17.26 -10.58
C PRO A 124 -0.59 -16.34 -10.55
N SER A 125 -0.74 -15.08 -10.13
CA SER A 125 0.34 -14.07 -10.19
C SER A 125 0.32 -13.04 -9.05
N GLY A 126 -0.72 -13.05 -8.22
CA GLY A 126 -0.93 -12.08 -7.14
C GLY A 126 -0.15 -12.30 -5.86
N SER A 127 0.45 -13.48 -5.66
CA SER A 127 1.16 -13.82 -4.42
C SER A 127 2.52 -13.11 -4.27
N GLN A 128 3.14 -12.65 -5.36
CA GLN A 128 4.40 -11.88 -5.32
C GLN A 128 4.27 -10.45 -5.84
N SER A 129 3.49 -10.22 -6.90
CA SER A 129 3.38 -8.89 -7.54
C SER A 129 2.21 -8.03 -7.02
N GLY A 130 1.22 -8.68 -6.40
CA GLY A 130 -0.03 -8.05 -5.94
C GLY A 130 -0.97 -7.61 -7.07
N TYR A 131 -2.22 -7.32 -6.71
CA TYR A 131 -3.23 -6.78 -7.60
C TYR A 131 -3.29 -5.27 -7.46
N LYS A 132 -3.19 -4.57 -8.59
CA LYS A 132 -3.03 -3.13 -8.64
C LYS A 132 -4.29 -2.46 -9.18
N ILE A 133 -4.67 -1.38 -8.53
CA ILE A 133 -5.68 -0.43 -8.98
C ILE A 133 -4.94 0.84 -9.37
N LYS A 134 -5.20 1.33 -10.58
CA LYS A 134 -4.79 2.68 -10.97
C LYS A 134 -5.90 3.64 -10.56
N ILE A 135 -5.50 4.72 -9.91
CA ILE A 135 -6.35 5.80 -9.44
C ILE A 135 -5.65 7.11 -9.79
N ASP A 136 -6.40 8.20 -9.86
CA ASP A 136 -5.81 9.54 -9.95
C ASP A 136 -6.59 10.46 -9.01
N ARG A 137 -6.29 10.34 -7.72
CA ARG A 137 -7.05 11.03 -6.66
C ARG A 137 -6.12 11.92 -5.85
N LEU A 138 -6.38 13.21 -5.88
CA LEU A 138 -5.73 14.16 -4.97
C LEU A 138 -6.19 13.90 -3.54
N LEU A 139 -5.24 13.61 -2.64
CA LEU A 139 -5.52 13.53 -1.21
C LEU A 139 -5.41 14.93 -0.60
N ASP A 140 -6.41 15.31 0.20
CA ASP A 140 -6.37 16.57 0.94
C ASP A 140 -5.51 16.46 2.21
N VAL A 141 -5.31 17.58 2.89
CA VAL A 141 -4.56 17.64 4.17
C VAL A 141 -5.36 17.16 5.39
N THR A 142 -6.56 16.62 5.17
CA THR A 142 -7.48 16.13 6.22
C THR A 142 -7.53 14.61 6.23
N LEU A 143 -8.59 14.00 6.77
CA LEU A 143 -8.73 12.56 6.77
C LEU A 143 -9.27 12.09 5.41
N ASN A 144 -8.55 11.20 4.74
CA ASN A 144 -8.94 10.62 3.47
C ASN A 144 -9.38 9.16 3.66
N SER A 145 -10.55 8.80 3.14
CA SER A 145 -11.08 7.43 3.14
C SER A 145 -11.42 6.99 1.72
N ILE A 146 -10.88 5.85 1.29
CA ILE A 146 -11.13 5.27 -0.03
C ILE A 146 -11.75 3.88 0.17
N VAL A 147 -12.94 3.69 -0.39
CA VAL A 147 -13.62 2.40 -0.41
C VAL A 147 -13.29 1.68 -1.72
N ILE A 148 -12.79 0.46 -1.59
CA ILE A 148 -12.47 -0.43 -2.71
C ILE A 148 -13.52 -1.51 -2.79
N ASP A 149 -14.17 -1.61 -3.95
CA ASP A 149 -15.04 -2.71 -4.34
C ASP A 149 -14.18 -3.86 -4.88
N PHE A 150 -14.21 -5.00 -4.19
CA PHE A 150 -13.62 -6.25 -4.66
C PHE A 150 -14.71 -7.12 -5.22
N ASP A 151 -15.00 -6.89 -6.50
CA ASP A 151 -16.06 -7.53 -7.27
C ASP A 151 -15.86 -9.06 -7.35
N ALA A 152 -16.46 -9.80 -6.42
CA ALA A 152 -16.29 -11.25 -6.32
C ALA A 152 -16.79 -11.98 -7.58
N ASP A 153 -17.90 -11.53 -8.15
CA ASP A 153 -18.53 -12.08 -9.36
C ASP A 153 -17.57 -12.06 -10.55
N SER A 154 -16.88 -10.91 -10.75
CA SER A 154 -15.90 -10.76 -11.82
C SER A 154 -14.52 -11.35 -11.48
N SER A 155 -14.27 -11.64 -10.20
CA SER A 155 -12.95 -12.07 -9.73
C SER A 155 -12.72 -13.58 -9.76
N ILE A 156 -13.79 -14.38 -9.83
CA ILE A 156 -13.70 -15.84 -9.66
C ILE A 156 -13.89 -16.54 -11.00
N VAL A 157 -12.93 -17.39 -11.37
CA VAL A 157 -12.98 -18.16 -12.62
C VAL A 157 -12.97 -19.65 -12.30
N LYS A 158 -14.01 -20.37 -12.70
CA LYS A 158 -14.05 -21.84 -12.67
C LYS A 158 -13.46 -22.38 -13.98
N THR A 159 -12.44 -23.22 -13.87
CA THR A 159 -11.79 -23.85 -15.02
C THR A 159 -12.56 -25.09 -15.49
N GLY A 160 -12.31 -25.54 -16.72
CA GLY A 160 -12.94 -26.73 -17.28
C GLY A 160 -12.63 -28.05 -16.53
N ASN A 161 -11.54 -28.09 -15.76
CA ASN A 161 -11.20 -29.21 -14.87
C ASN A 161 -11.70 -29.04 -13.42
N GLY A 162 -12.58 -28.05 -13.16
CA GLY A 162 -13.25 -27.88 -11.88
C GLY A 162 -12.45 -27.15 -10.79
N MET A 163 -11.30 -26.56 -11.13
CA MET A 163 -10.53 -25.71 -10.21
C MET A 163 -11.11 -24.29 -10.20
N TYR A 164 -10.90 -23.57 -9.09
CA TYR A 164 -11.24 -22.16 -9.00
C TYR A 164 -9.97 -21.32 -9.00
N ILE A 165 -9.99 -20.23 -9.75
CA ILE A 165 -8.92 -19.25 -9.84
C ILE A 165 -9.46 -17.91 -9.35
N LEU A 166 -8.71 -17.27 -8.45
CA LEU A 166 -8.96 -15.90 -8.02
C LEU A 166 -8.13 -14.94 -8.89
N ARG A 167 -8.83 -14.11 -9.65
CA ARG A 167 -8.32 -13.00 -10.48
C ARG A 167 -9.01 -11.71 -10.05
N PRO A 168 -8.61 -11.09 -8.93
CA PRO A 168 -9.23 -9.90 -8.38
C PRO A 168 -9.47 -8.81 -9.42
N VAL A 169 -10.74 -8.41 -9.48
CA VAL A 169 -11.23 -7.22 -10.17
C VAL A 169 -11.56 -6.23 -9.08
N LEU A 170 -10.78 -5.14 -9.03
CA LEU A 170 -10.84 -4.15 -7.98
C LEU A 170 -11.24 -2.80 -8.57
N LYS A 171 -12.21 -2.12 -7.96
CA LYS A 171 -12.77 -0.84 -8.43
C LYS A 171 -12.87 0.15 -7.28
N LEU A 172 -12.93 1.44 -7.63
CA LEU A 172 -13.35 2.45 -6.67
C LEU A 172 -14.87 2.42 -6.56
N ASN A 173 -15.37 2.37 -5.32
CA ASN A 173 -16.79 2.48 -5.01
C ASN A 173 -17.20 3.95 -4.81
#